data_AF-A0A0C3CED8-F1
#
_entry.id   AF-A0A0C3CED8-F1
#
_cell.length_a   1.000
_cell.length_b   1.000
_cell.length_c   1.000
_cell.angle_alpha   90.00
_cell.angle_beta   90.00
_cell.angle_gamma   90.00
#
_symmetry.space_group_name_H-M   'P 1'
#
loop_
_entity.id
_entity.type
_entity.pdbx_description
1 polymer ?
#
loop_
_entity_poly.entity_id
_entity_poly.type
_entity_poly.pdbx_seq_one_letter_code
_entity_poly.pdbx_strand_id
1 'polypeptide(L)'
;MVSSKLQFKQFSAHVKVDGKALECYSIWVDKKAKHVSCWIASEAGKAFSVIFEKEETKRACATYLSVDGTEVDVPDDIFLREEDQSEWDFMKTSKGKGRSFKFSPLNVIEGEVTKGSPSEKSETPTTSRSCSRCHQCPSRHHWHRLP
;
A
#
# COMPACT_ATOMS: atom_id res chain seq x y z
N MET A 1 -8.92 11.55 -17.36
CA MET A 1 -9.59 10.24 -17.47
C MET A 1 -9.54 9.60 -16.11
N VAL A 2 -10.69 9.18 -15.59
CA VAL A 2 -10.79 8.45 -14.33
C VAL A 2 -10.91 6.97 -14.67
N SER A 3 -10.16 6.11 -13.98
CA SER A 3 -10.22 4.64 -14.15
C SER A 3 -10.63 4.03 -12.83
N SER A 4 -11.37 2.93 -12.82
CA SER A 4 -11.63 2.17 -11.59
C SER A 4 -10.54 1.14 -11.27
N LYS A 5 -9.54 1.00 -12.15
CA LYS A 5 -8.46 0.03 -12.03
C LYS A 5 -7.10 0.64 -12.32
N LEU A 6 -6.10 0.20 -11.56
CA LEU A 6 -4.70 0.45 -11.78
C LEU A 6 -4.12 -0.68 -12.64
N GLN A 7 -3.71 -0.40 -13.87
CA GLN A 7 -3.24 -1.41 -14.81
C GLN A 7 -1.74 -1.29 -15.10
N PHE A 8 -1.06 -2.44 -15.12
CA PHE A 8 0.32 -2.54 -15.56
C PHE A 8 0.59 -3.89 -16.26
N LYS A 9 0.76 -3.85 -17.58
CA LYS A 9 0.91 -5.06 -18.42
C LYS A 9 -0.31 -5.96 -18.30
N GLN A 10 -0.13 -7.25 -17.98
CA GLN A 10 -1.19 -8.26 -17.79
C GLN A 10 -1.72 -8.28 -16.34
N PHE A 11 -1.55 -7.19 -15.59
CA PHE A 11 -1.97 -7.14 -14.19
C PHE A 11 -2.82 -5.91 -13.97
N SER A 12 -3.87 -6.07 -13.18
CA SER A 12 -4.67 -4.97 -12.70
C SER A 12 -4.94 -5.08 -11.20
N ALA A 13 -5.09 -3.94 -10.55
CA ALA A 13 -5.47 -3.86 -9.16
C ALA A 13 -6.52 -2.78 -8.95
N HIS A 14 -7.46 -3.00 -8.04
CA HIS A 14 -8.41 -1.98 -7.63
C HIS A 14 -8.81 -2.15 -6.17
N VAL A 15 -9.37 -1.08 -5.59
CA VAL A 15 -9.88 -1.09 -4.22
C VAL A 15 -11.39 -1.06 -4.25
N LYS A 16 -12.05 -1.90 -3.46
CA LYS A 16 -13.51 -1.85 -3.25
C LYS A 16 -13.83 -1.33 -1.86
N VAL A 17 -14.94 -0.59 -1.76
CA VAL A 17 -15.61 -0.21 -0.52
C VAL A 17 -17.09 -0.53 -0.68
N ASP A 18 -17.68 -1.22 0.29
CA ASP A 18 -19.08 -1.65 0.24
C ASP A 18 -19.45 -2.39 -1.07
N GLY A 19 -18.53 -3.22 -1.57
CA GLY A 19 -18.68 -3.98 -2.82
C GLY A 19 -18.50 -3.17 -4.10
N LYS A 20 -18.22 -1.87 -4.03
CA LYS A 20 -18.05 -0.98 -5.19
C LYS A 20 -16.59 -0.61 -5.39
N ALA A 21 -16.10 -0.76 -6.62
CA ALA A 21 -14.75 -0.32 -6.98
C ALA A 21 -14.63 1.20 -6.89
N LEU A 22 -13.59 1.68 -6.21
CA LEU A 22 -13.27 3.09 -6.11
C LEU A 22 -12.58 3.60 -7.37
N GLU A 23 -12.76 4.88 -7.64
CA GLU A 23 -12.10 5.58 -8.72
C GLU A 23 -10.63 5.86 -8.38
N CYS A 24 -9.76 5.61 -9.35
CA CYS A 24 -8.36 5.98 -9.38
C CYS A 24 -8.18 7.34 -10.06
N TYR A 25 -7.59 8.27 -9.31
CA TYR A 25 -7.23 9.61 -9.74
C TYR A 25 -5.72 9.73 -9.90
N SER A 26 -5.28 10.66 -10.75
CA SER A 26 -3.86 11.05 -10.88
C SER A 26 -2.93 9.84 -11.05
N ILE A 27 -3.28 8.95 -11.99
CA ILE A 27 -2.50 7.75 -12.28
C ILE A 27 -1.14 8.14 -12.84
N TRP A 28 -0.08 7.61 -12.24
CA TRP A 28 1.30 7.82 -12.66
C TRP A 28 1.97 6.47 -12.96
N VAL A 29 2.68 6.41 -14.09
CA VAL A 29 3.34 5.19 -14.58
C VAL A 29 4.83 5.46 -14.77
N ASP A 30 5.67 4.81 -13.97
CA ASP A 30 7.11 4.73 -14.19
C ASP A 30 7.45 3.44 -14.93
N LYS A 31 7.71 3.57 -16.23
CA LYS A 31 8.09 2.42 -17.07
C LYS A 31 9.48 1.89 -16.72
N LYS A 32 10.38 2.73 -16.22
CA LYS A 32 11.77 2.35 -15.89
C LYS A 32 11.80 1.58 -14.57
N ALA A 33 11.10 2.09 -13.55
CA ALA A 33 10.95 1.42 -12.27
C ALA A 33 9.93 0.28 -12.28
N LYS A 34 9.12 0.16 -13.36
CA LYS A 34 8.00 -0.79 -13.48
C LYS A 34 6.97 -0.61 -12.36
N HIS A 35 6.65 0.64 -12.07
CA HIS A 35 5.80 1.03 -10.97
C HIS A 35 4.61 1.84 -11.50
N VAL A 36 3.43 1.59 -10.94
CA VAL A 36 2.23 2.38 -11.21
C VAL A 36 1.62 2.76 -9.87
N SER A 37 1.22 4.02 -9.74
CA SER A 37 0.59 4.56 -8.55
C SER A 37 -0.65 5.36 -8.92
N CYS A 38 -1.62 5.40 -8.03
CA CYS A 38 -2.78 6.28 -8.16
C CYS A 38 -3.21 6.79 -6.79
N TRP A 39 -4.04 7.82 -6.82
CA TRP A 39 -4.80 8.28 -5.67
C TRP A 39 -6.19 7.68 -5.72
N ILE A 40 -6.75 7.34 -4.57
CA ILE A 40 -8.14 6.91 -4.42
C ILE A 40 -8.82 7.81 -3.40
N ALA A 41 -10.10 8.09 -3.59
CA ALA A 41 -10.88 8.80 -2.58
C ALA A 41 -11.14 7.85 -1.40
N SER A 42 -10.60 8.17 -0.23
CA SER A 42 -10.80 7.39 1.00
C SER A 42 -11.78 8.09 1.92
N GLU A 43 -12.57 7.30 2.66
CA GLU A 43 -13.46 7.79 3.71
C GLU A 43 -13.10 7.10 5.03
N ALA A 44 -12.84 7.89 6.06
CA ALA A 44 -12.38 7.41 7.35
C ALA A 44 -13.30 6.35 7.95
N GLY A 45 -12.71 5.28 8.50
CA GLY A 45 -13.44 4.20 9.16
C GLY A 45 -14.09 3.18 8.21
N LYS A 46 -14.21 3.48 6.91
CA LYS A 46 -14.73 2.52 5.94
C LYS A 46 -13.74 1.38 5.73
N ALA A 47 -14.28 0.17 5.73
CA ALA A 47 -13.53 -1.01 5.37
C ALA A 47 -13.34 -1.08 3.86
N PHE A 48 -12.20 -1.61 3.43
CA PHE A 48 -11.92 -1.78 2.02
C PHE A 48 -11.33 -3.16 1.74
N SER A 49 -11.44 -3.60 0.50
CA SER A 49 -10.72 -4.76 -0.01
C SER A 49 -9.86 -4.36 -1.20
N VAL A 50 -8.71 -5.02 -1.33
CA VAL A 50 -7.79 -4.89 -2.47
C VAL A 50 -7.99 -6.10 -3.35
N ILE A 51 -8.31 -5.85 -4.61
CA ILE A 51 -8.53 -6.89 -5.60
C ILE A 51 -7.36 -6.84 -6.56
N PHE A 52 -6.73 -7.99 -6.75
CA PHE A 52 -5.69 -8.19 -7.74
C PHE A 52 -6.20 -9.13 -8.82
N GLU A 53 -5.99 -8.75 -10.07
CA GLU A 53 -6.38 -9.54 -11.23
C GLU A 53 -5.15 -9.76 -12.12
N LYS A 54 -4.98 -11.00 -12.52
CA LYS A 54 -4.03 -11.42 -13.54
C LYS A 54 -4.81 -11.67 -14.83
N GLU A 55 -4.52 -10.88 -15.84
CA GLU A 55 -5.01 -11.11 -17.21
C GLU A 55 -4.22 -12.26 -17.86
N GLU A 56 -4.81 -12.88 -18.90
CA GLU A 56 -4.35 -14.11 -19.52
C GLU A 56 -2.82 -14.17 -19.74
N THR A 57 -2.12 -14.88 -18.86
CA THR A 57 -0.68 -15.11 -18.97
C THR A 57 -0.26 -16.46 -18.42
N LYS A 58 0.54 -17.18 -19.21
CA LYS A 58 1.02 -18.54 -18.93
C LYS A 58 2.01 -18.65 -17.77
N ARG A 59 2.42 -17.52 -17.19
CA ARG A 59 3.45 -17.47 -16.15
C ARG A 59 2.80 -17.55 -14.78
N ALA A 60 3.25 -18.47 -13.94
CA ALA A 60 2.93 -18.42 -12.52
C ALA A 60 3.41 -17.09 -11.93
N CYS A 61 2.55 -16.44 -11.16
CA CYS A 61 2.86 -15.16 -10.52
C CYS A 61 2.54 -15.25 -9.03
N ALA A 62 3.34 -14.61 -8.19
CA ALA A 62 3.04 -14.42 -6.79
C ALA A 62 2.79 -12.94 -6.53
N THR A 63 1.85 -12.63 -5.65
CA THR A 63 1.56 -11.25 -5.25
C THR A 63 1.84 -11.04 -3.78
N TYR A 64 2.28 -9.82 -3.48
CA TYR A 64 2.63 -9.39 -2.14
C TYR A 64 1.88 -8.09 -1.87
N LEU A 65 1.22 -8.00 -0.72
CA LEU A 65 0.52 -6.80 -0.30
C LEU A 65 1.32 -6.11 0.81
N SER A 66 1.40 -4.79 0.74
CA SER A 66 1.77 -3.97 1.88
C SER A 66 0.73 -2.88 2.09
N VAL A 67 0.40 -2.61 3.35
CA VAL A 67 -0.53 -1.54 3.76
C VAL A 67 0.22 -0.65 4.73
N ASP A 68 0.28 0.65 4.44
CA ASP A 68 1.03 1.64 5.23
C ASP A 68 2.50 1.24 5.47
N GLY A 69 3.13 0.61 4.46
CA GLY A 69 4.51 0.14 4.54
C GLY A 69 4.71 -1.14 5.37
N THR A 70 3.64 -1.73 5.90
CA THR A 70 3.68 -3.02 6.61
C THR A 70 3.28 -4.14 5.65
N GLU A 71 4.17 -5.11 5.45
CA GLU A 71 3.88 -6.31 4.67
C GLU A 71 2.74 -7.10 5.32
N VAL A 72 1.76 -7.47 4.51
CA VAL A 72 0.63 -8.29 4.95
C VAL A 72 0.99 -9.74 4.73
N ASP A 73 0.97 -10.52 5.81
CA ASP A 73 1.01 -11.99 5.73
C ASP A 73 -0.35 -12.50 5.22
N VAL A 74 -0.55 -12.33 3.91
CA VAL A 74 -1.61 -13.00 3.16
C VAL A 74 -1.13 -14.42 2.86
N PRO A 75 -2.03 -15.45 2.85
CA PRO A 75 -1.67 -16.76 2.34
C PRO A 75 -1.01 -16.57 0.96
N ASP A 76 0.10 -17.26 0.68
CA ASP A 76 0.82 -17.14 -0.59
C ASP A 76 -0.15 -17.30 -1.76
N ASP A 77 -0.59 -16.16 -2.31
CA ASP A 77 -1.54 -16.14 -3.41
C ASP A 77 -0.72 -16.27 -4.69
N ILE A 78 -0.46 -17.53 -5.01
CA ILE A 78 0.24 -17.91 -6.22
C ILE A 78 -0.82 -18.09 -7.30
N PHE A 79 -0.87 -17.12 -8.22
CA PHE A 79 -1.66 -17.19 -9.43
C PHE A 79 -1.06 -18.18 -10.42
N LEU A 80 -1.46 -19.44 -10.27
CA LEU A 80 -1.05 -20.56 -11.12
C LEU A 80 -1.86 -20.61 -12.42
N ARG A 81 -3.11 -20.12 -12.41
CA ARG A 81 -4.00 -20.14 -13.58
C ARG A 81 -3.65 -19.03 -14.57
N GLU A 82 -3.99 -19.22 -15.83
CA GLU A 82 -3.73 -18.23 -16.89
C GLU A 82 -4.44 -16.90 -16.59
N GLU A 83 -5.69 -17.00 -16.12
CA GLU A 83 -6.46 -15.90 -15.55
C GLU A 83 -6.79 -16.24 -14.10
N ASP A 84 -6.59 -15.27 -13.22
CA ASP A 84 -6.83 -15.49 -11.80
C ASP A 84 -7.08 -14.16 -11.08
N GLN A 85 -7.82 -14.23 -9.98
CA GLN A 85 -8.21 -13.08 -9.20
C GLN A 85 -8.12 -13.41 -7.71
N SER A 86 -7.56 -12.49 -6.95
CA SER A 86 -7.63 -12.54 -5.49
C SER A 86 -8.25 -11.29 -4.92
N GLU A 87 -8.88 -11.44 -3.77
CA GLU A 87 -9.44 -10.36 -2.98
C GLU A 87 -8.91 -10.47 -1.56
N TRP A 88 -8.34 -9.36 -1.08
CA TRP A 88 -7.76 -9.26 0.25
C TRP A 88 -8.42 -8.13 1.01
N ASP A 89 -9.05 -8.46 2.13
CA ASP A 89 -9.78 -7.51 2.98
C ASP A 89 -9.31 -7.53 4.44
N PHE A 90 -8.30 -8.36 4.75
CA PHE A 90 -7.91 -8.70 6.11
C PHE A 90 -6.41 -8.96 6.26
N MET A 91 -5.86 -8.59 7.42
CA MET A 91 -4.49 -8.86 7.84
C MET A 91 -4.48 -9.59 9.18
N LYS A 92 -3.70 -10.67 9.29
CA LYS A 92 -3.39 -11.29 10.57
C LYS A 92 -2.44 -10.40 11.37
N THR A 93 -2.79 -10.13 12.63
CA THR A 93 -1.97 -9.29 13.52
C THR A 93 -1.28 -10.11 14.62
N SER A 94 -1.85 -11.25 15.00
CA SER A 94 -1.29 -12.17 16.01
C SER A 94 -1.98 -13.55 15.94
N LYS A 95 -1.55 -14.54 16.73
CA LYS A 95 -2.15 -15.89 16.74
C LYS A 95 -3.65 -15.83 16.99
N GLY A 96 -4.44 -16.10 15.96
CA GLY A 96 -5.91 -16.14 16.00
C GLY A 96 -6.61 -14.78 15.93
N LYS A 97 -5.89 -13.67 15.74
CA LYS A 97 -6.50 -12.35 15.56
C LYS A 97 -6.02 -11.71 14.27
N GLY A 98 -6.91 -10.96 13.64
CA GLY A 98 -6.52 -10.03 12.59
C GLY A 98 -7.50 -8.87 12.51
N ARG A 99 -7.21 -7.97 11.59
CA ARG A 99 -8.00 -6.76 11.36
C ARG A 99 -8.39 -6.68 9.90
N SER A 100 -9.62 -6.24 9.65
CA SER A 100 -10.01 -5.80 8.31
C SER A 100 -9.23 -4.54 7.93
N PHE A 101 -8.95 -4.37 6.64
CA PHE A 101 -8.42 -3.11 6.16
C PHE A 101 -9.45 -2.01 6.34
N LYS A 102 -9.02 -0.87 6.89
CA LYS A 102 -9.86 0.30 7.13
C LYS A 102 -9.06 1.56 6.87
N PHE A 103 -9.70 2.56 6.27
CA PHE A 103 -9.08 3.87 6.12
C PHE A 103 -8.99 4.57 7.48
N SER A 104 -7.80 5.07 7.81
CA SER A 104 -7.60 5.89 9.00
C SER A 104 -8.21 7.29 8.80
N PRO A 105 -8.68 7.94 9.88
CA PRO A 105 -9.06 9.34 9.81
C PRO A 105 -7.87 10.20 9.38
N LEU A 106 -8.15 11.15 8.48
CA LEU A 106 -7.17 12.17 8.12
C LEU A 106 -7.04 13.11 9.30
N ASN A 107 -5.88 13.08 9.97
CA ASN A 107 -5.52 14.13 10.91
C ASN A 107 -5.16 15.36 10.10
N VAL A 108 -6.17 16.13 9.68
CA VAL A 108 -5.94 17.46 9.13
C VAL A 108 -5.57 18.35 10.30
N ILE A 109 -4.28 18.67 10.42
CA ILE A 109 -3.83 19.73 11.32
C ILE A 109 -4.29 21.02 10.65
N GLU A 110 -5.49 21.49 10.97
CA GLU A 110 -5.93 22.83 10.61
C GLU A 110 -5.13 23.83 11.45
N GLY A 111 -4.08 24.41 10.89
CA GLY A 111 -3.38 25.48 11.56
C GLY A 111 -2.03 25.87 10.99
N GLU A 112 -2.00 26.57 9.86
CA GLU A 112 -0.89 27.49 9.54
C GLU A 112 -1.43 28.80 8.94
N VAL A 113 -1.91 29.71 9.79
CA VAL A 113 -1.74 31.15 9.57
C VAL A 113 -0.40 31.51 10.20
N THR A 114 0.61 31.73 9.36
CA THR A 114 1.96 32.08 9.80
C THR A 114 2.00 33.51 10.35
N LYS A 115 2.35 33.64 11.64
CA LYS A 115 2.96 34.86 12.18
C LYS A 115 4.07 34.48 13.17
N GLY A 116 5.32 34.71 12.72
CA GLY A 116 6.48 35.12 13.53
C GLY A 116 7.00 34.17 14.63
N SER A 117 8.22 33.67 14.41
CA SER A 117 9.17 32.91 15.28
C SER A 117 9.51 33.56 16.65
N PRO A 118 10.45 33.04 17.50
CA PRO A 118 11.17 31.73 17.58
C PRO A 118 11.33 31.12 19.02
N SER A 119 11.95 29.91 19.11
CA SER A 119 12.54 29.20 20.29
C SER A 119 11.51 28.42 21.14
N GLU A 120 11.69 27.16 21.54
CA GLU A 120 12.84 26.57 22.26
C GLU A 120 12.85 25.01 22.22
N LYS A 121 13.96 24.42 22.67
CA LYS A 121 14.52 23.07 22.44
C LYS A 121 13.93 21.95 23.33
N SER A 122 14.12 20.67 22.92
CA SER A 122 14.38 19.42 23.72
C SER A 122 13.51 18.25 23.23
N GLU A 123 13.86 16.96 23.13
CA GLU A 123 15.04 16.12 23.33
C GLU A 123 14.70 14.75 22.66
N THR A 124 15.70 14.06 22.11
CA THR A 124 15.59 12.74 21.45
C THR A 124 15.45 11.58 22.44
N PRO A 125 14.91 10.42 22.00
CA PRO A 125 15.74 9.23 22.10
C PRO A 125 15.83 8.41 20.81
N THR A 126 17.06 8.22 20.37
CA THR A 126 17.50 7.23 19.38
C THR A 126 17.25 5.82 19.92
N THR A 127 16.62 4.95 19.12
CA THR A 127 16.76 3.50 19.31
C THR A 127 16.96 2.86 17.95
N SER A 128 18.23 2.65 17.60
CA SER A 128 18.67 1.80 16.52
C SER A 128 18.44 0.33 16.89
N ARG A 129 17.64 -0.40 16.12
CA ARG A 129 17.73 -1.87 16.07
C ARG A 129 18.24 -2.27 14.69
N SER A 130 19.54 -2.51 14.65
CA SER A 130 20.20 -3.29 13.60
C SER A 130 19.70 -4.73 13.70
N CYS A 131 19.12 -5.26 12.63
CA CYS A 131 18.89 -6.69 12.48
C CYS A 131 19.79 -7.19 11.35
N SER A 132 20.95 -7.69 11.75
CA SER A 132 21.92 -8.36 10.91
C SER A 132 21.51 -9.82 10.71
N ARG A 133 20.92 -10.13 9.54
CA ARG A 133 21.12 -11.39 8.79
C ARG A 133 20.11 -11.47 7.65
N CYS A 134 20.61 -11.30 6.42
CA CYS A 134 20.33 -12.15 5.26
C CYS A 134 21.24 -11.69 4.13
N HIS A 135 22.38 -12.38 3.97
CA HIS A 135 23.19 -12.30 2.76
C HIS A 135 22.42 -13.03 1.66
N GLN A 136 21.67 -12.27 0.86
CA GLN A 136 21.34 -12.47 -0.57
C GLN A 136 20.01 -11.74 -0.86
N CYS A 137 20.06 -10.44 -1.18
CA CYS A 137 19.09 -9.79 -2.07
C CYS A 137 19.56 -8.36 -2.39
N PRO A 138 19.66 -7.97 -3.67
CA PRO A 138 20.19 -6.67 -4.04
C PRO A 138 19.14 -5.56 -3.85
N SER A 139 19.61 -4.39 -3.40
CA SER A 139 18.95 -3.06 -3.41
C SER A 139 17.77 -2.84 -2.45
N ARG A 140 18.08 -2.60 -1.16
CA ARG A 140 17.27 -1.73 -0.29
C ARG A 140 17.54 -0.27 -0.67
N HIS A 141 16.55 0.42 -1.22
CA HIS A 141 16.57 1.87 -1.29
C HIS A 141 15.95 2.45 -0.01
N HIS A 142 16.77 3.22 0.72
CA HIS A 142 16.37 4.02 1.86
C HIS A 142 15.35 5.08 1.44
N TRP A 143 14.27 5.20 2.20
CA TRP A 143 13.42 6.38 2.18
C TRP A 143 13.70 7.20 3.43
N HIS A 144 14.25 8.40 3.22
CA HIS A 144 14.28 9.44 4.24
C HIS A 144 12.93 10.15 4.25
N ARG A 145 12.37 10.31 5.44
CA ARG A 145 11.30 11.29 5.68
C ARG A 145 11.98 12.64 5.90
N LEU A 146 11.85 13.54 4.93
CA LEU A 146 12.13 14.96 5.16
C LEU A 146 10.87 15.62 5.76
N PRO A 147 11.06 16.69 6.57
CA PRO A 147 10.08 17.17 7.55
C PRO A 147 8.74 17.62 6.97
#